data_AF-A0A531D2G5-F1
#
_entry.id   AF-A0A531D2G5-F1
#
_cell.length_a   1.000
_cell.length_b   1.000
_cell.length_c   1.000
_cell.angle_alpha   90.00
_cell.angle_beta   90.00
_cell.angle_gamma   90.00
#
_symmetry.space_group_name_H-M   'P 1'
#
loop_
_entity.id
_entity.type
_entity.pdbx_description
1 polymer ?
#
loop_
_entity_poly.entity_id
_entity_poly.type
_entity_poly.pdbx_seq_one_letter_code
_entity_poly.pdbx_strand_id
1 'polypeptide(L)'
;MADTALVALISTLVLVGTIAIIAIALRLRRKRRRARGNPNPAGDYAARTAWTGGRGALNYSSFVFMDVDGDGKFGQADRPIAGIVVRAYDEKGAFLAAVRTNNGGFANFVMSVKKHRATLRAPGTYRFSVSVPKGWRVSTGNEDQWLRLDSVPGAPSGLAGEDLPKCGASTGCPRSGRGD
;
A
#
# COMPACT_ATOMS: atom_id res chain seq x y z
N MET A 1 -31.00 1.93 64.77
CA MET A 1 -29.84 1.24 64.15
C MET A 1 -30.14 0.65 62.76
N ALA A 2 -31.39 0.32 62.41
CA ALA A 2 -31.75 -0.21 61.09
C ALA A 2 -31.76 0.84 59.96
N ASP A 3 -32.17 2.09 60.25
CA ASP A 3 -32.30 3.14 59.22
C ASP A 3 -30.98 3.60 58.63
N THR A 4 -29.92 3.70 59.44
CA THR A 4 -28.59 4.10 58.98
C THR A 4 -27.92 3.02 58.12
N ALA A 5 -28.17 1.74 58.44
CA ALA A 5 -27.69 0.62 57.64
C ALA A 5 -28.39 0.53 56.28
N LEU A 6 -29.71 0.75 56.23
CA LEU A 6 -30.48 0.78 54.98
C LEU A 6 -30.05 1.95 54.09
N VAL A 7 -29.86 3.14 54.65
CA VAL A 7 -29.36 4.32 53.91
C VAL A 7 -27.95 4.08 53.36
N ALA A 8 -27.06 3.46 54.14
CA ALA A 8 -25.72 3.11 53.67
C ALA A 8 -25.76 2.10 52.51
N LEU A 9 -26.61 1.07 52.58
CA LEU A 9 -26.78 0.08 51.51
C LEU A 9 -27.30 0.72 50.22
N ILE A 10 -28.33 1.58 50.31
CA ILE A 10 -28.86 2.30 49.15
C ILE A 10 -27.79 3.23 48.56
N SER A 11 -27.04 3.95 49.41
CA SER A 11 -25.98 4.85 48.96
C SER A 11 -24.86 4.09 48.23
N THR A 12 -24.45 2.92 48.74
CA THR A 12 -23.43 2.08 48.08
C THR A 12 -23.92 1.51 46.74
N LEU A 13 -25.18 1.07 46.64
CA LEU A 13 -25.75 0.59 45.38
C LEU A 13 -25.82 1.70 44.32
N VAL A 14 -26.18 2.92 44.73
CA VAL A 14 -26.17 4.09 43.83
C VAL A 14 -24.74 4.42 43.39
N LEU A 15 -23.76 4.35 44.30
CA LEU A 15 -22.35 4.60 43.98
C LEU A 15 -21.79 3.54 43.01
N VAL A 16 -22.08 2.26 43.24
CA VAL A 16 -21.65 1.17 42.35
C VAL A 16 -22.34 1.27 40.98
N GLY A 17 -23.64 1.55 40.96
CA GLY A 17 -24.41 1.74 39.73
C GLY A 17 -23.90 2.93 38.90
N THR A 18 -23.59 4.05 39.54
CA THR A 18 -23.04 5.23 38.84
C THR A 18 -21.65 4.96 38.28
N ILE A 19 -20.78 4.28 39.02
CA ILE A 19 -19.45 3.88 38.52
C ILE A 19 -19.57 2.94 37.31
N ALA A 20 -20.48 1.95 37.37
CA ALA A 20 -20.71 1.02 36.26
C ALA A 20 -21.22 1.73 34.99
N ILE A 21 -22.16 2.67 35.13
CA ILE A 21 -22.67 3.47 34.00
C ILE A 21 -21.56 4.31 33.38
N ILE A 22 -20.73 4.96 34.19
CA ILE A 22 -19.58 5.74 33.71
C ILE A 22 -18.60 4.84 32.95
N ALA A 23 -18.29 3.66 33.47
CA ALA A 23 -17.39 2.70 32.82
C ALA A 23 -17.94 2.23 31.45
N ILE A 24 -19.24 1.92 31.37
CA ILE A 24 -19.91 1.52 30.12
C ILE A 24 -19.89 2.68 29.12
N ALA A 25 -20.23 3.90 29.55
CA ALA A 25 -20.21 5.09 28.69
C ALA A 25 -18.81 5.36 28.13
N LEU A 26 -17.76 5.26 28.97
CA LEU A 26 -16.37 5.41 28.54
C LEU A 26 -15.94 4.30 27.56
N ARG A 27 -16.35 3.05 27.79
CA ARG A 27 -16.07 1.92 26.90
C ARG A 27 -16.73 2.12 25.52
N LEU A 28 -17.99 2.54 25.50
CA LEU A 28 -18.71 2.84 24.25
C LEU A 28 -18.11 4.05 23.53
N ARG A 29 -17.71 5.11 24.26
CA ARG A 29 -17.03 6.28 23.69
C ARG A 29 -15.68 5.91 23.07
N ARG A 30 -14.88 5.07 23.74
CA ARG A 30 -13.61 4.54 23.20
C ARG A 30 -13.84 3.70 21.94
N LYS A 31 -14.84 2.81 21.93
CA LYS A 31 -15.21 2.00 20.75
C LYS A 31 -15.62 2.90 19.57
N ARG A 32 -16.45 3.92 19.82
CA ARG A 32 -16.84 4.92 18.80
C ARG A 32 -15.67 5.74 18.29
N ARG A 33 -14.74 6.18 19.16
CA ARG A 33 -13.53 6.90 18.74
C ARG A 33 -12.63 6.03 17.85
N ARG A 34 -12.41 4.77 18.21
CA ARG A 34 -11.64 3.82 17.39
C ARG A 34 -12.28 3.59 16.02
N ALA A 35 -13.61 3.49 15.97
CA ALA A 35 -14.34 3.33 14.70
C ALA A 35 -14.32 4.58 13.80
N ARG A 36 -14.17 5.79 14.37
CA ARG A 36 -14.09 7.05 13.62
C ARG A 36 -12.71 7.35 13.05
N GLY A 37 -11.68 6.59 13.43
CA GLY A 37 -10.31 6.89 13.05
C GLY A 37 -9.81 8.22 13.60
N ASN A 38 -8.63 8.65 13.16
CA ASN A 38 -8.08 9.95 13.46
C ASN A 38 -8.75 11.01 12.56
N PRO A 39 -9.36 12.08 13.11
CA PRO A 39 -9.99 13.11 12.30
C PRO A 39 -9.00 13.92 11.45
N ASN A 40 -7.70 13.86 11.75
CA ASN A 40 -6.65 14.46 10.94
C ASN A 40 -5.68 13.36 10.45
N PRO A 41 -5.81 12.90 9.19
CA PRO A 41 -4.91 11.91 8.62
C PRO A 41 -3.42 12.29 8.67
N ALA A 42 -3.10 13.58 8.74
CA ALA A 42 -1.71 14.04 8.90
C ALA A 42 -1.10 13.62 10.24
N GLY A 43 -1.92 13.25 11.23
CA GLY A 43 -1.46 12.71 12.51
C GLY A 43 -1.34 11.18 12.55
N ASP A 44 -1.72 10.47 11.47
CA ASP A 44 -1.60 9.00 11.41
C ASP A 44 -0.15 8.53 11.28
N TYR A 45 0.73 9.43 10.85
CA TYR A 45 2.14 9.18 10.66
C TYR A 45 2.94 10.14 11.54
N ALA A 46 4.03 9.64 12.12
CA ALA A 46 5.02 10.53 12.74
C ALA A 46 5.51 11.52 11.67
N ALA A 47 5.54 12.80 12.02
CA ALA A 47 6.05 13.85 11.12
C ALA A 47 7.50 13.51 10.76
N ARG A 48 7.72 13.09 9.51
CA ARG A 48 9.04 12.71 9.03
C ARG A 48 9.76 14.00 8.65
N THR A 49 10.68 14.44 9.51
CA THR A 49 11.46 15.67 9.33
C THR A 49 12.60 15.51 8.33
N ALA A 50 13.09 14.28 8.14
CA ALA A 50 14.07 13.93 7.13
C ALA A 50 13.48 12.93 6.12
N TRP A 51 13.27 13.40 4.89
CA TRP A 51 12.91 12.56 3.75
C TRP A 51 14.14 11.91 3.08
N THR A 52 15.33 12.32 3.49
CA THR A 52 16.60 11.74 3.07
C THR A 52 16.89 10.47 3.87
N GLY A 53 17.33 9.39 3.21
CA GLY A 53 17.69 8.12 3.89
C GLY A 53 16.88 6.88 3.50
N GLY A 54 16.26 6.85 2.31
CA GLY A 54 15.72 5.60 1.77
C GLY A 54 16.81 4.54 1.60
N ARG A 55 16.43 3.24 1.60
CA ARG A 55 17.36 2.09 1.41
C ARG A 55 18.04 2.06 0.04
N GLY A 56 17.99 3.13 -0.74
CA GLY A 56 18.53 3.21 -2.09
C GLY A 56 17.72 2.43 -3.12
N ALA A 57 16.51 1.97 -2.80
CA ALA A 57 15.71 1.11 -3.68
C ALA A 57 14.21 1.25 -3.41
N LEU A 58 13.41 1.01 -4.45
CA LEU A 58 11.96 0.87 -4.42
C LEU A 58 11.56 -0.47 -5.06
N ASN A 59 10.32 -0.88 -4.89
CA ASN A 59 9.77 -2.01 -5.63
C ASN A 59 8.78 -1.48 -6.68
N TYR A 60 8.91 -1.98 -7.90
CA TYR A 60 7.82 -1.99 -8.85
C TYR A 60 7.09 -3.33 -8.72
N SER A 61 5.76 -3.31 -8.69
CA SER A 61 4.97 -4.50 -8.42
C SER A 61 3.97 -4.72 -9.54
N SER A 62 3.90 -5.95 -10.06
CA SER A 62 2.82 -6.41 -10.93
C SER A 62 1.81 -7.18 -10.08
N PHE A 63 0.52 -6.95 -10.33
CA PHE A 63 -0.58 -7.55 -9.58
C PHE A 63 -1.34 -8.55 -10.44
N VAL A 64 -1.56 -9.75 -9.91
CA VAL A 64 -2.31 -10.83 -10.56
C VAL A 64 -3.49 -11.23 -9.69
N PHE A 65 -4.66 -11.32 -10.31
CA PHE A 65 -5.90 -11.70 -9.69
C PHE A 65 -6.68 -12.72 -10.54
N MET A 66 -7.60 -13.40 -9.87
CA MET A 66 -8.61 -14.25 -10.49
C MET A 66 -9.78 -13.37 -10.83
N ASP A 67 -10.00 -13.17 -12.12
CA ASP A 67 -11.18 -12.51 -12.66
C ASP A 67 -12.35 -13.50 -12.62
N VAL A 68 -13.17 -13.38 -11.58
CA VAL A 68 -14.24 -14.35 -11.27
C VAL A 68 -15.49 -14.05 -12.09
N ASP A 69 -15.78 -12.78 -12.33
CA ASP A 69 -16.96 -12.35 -13.09
C ASP A 69 -16.67 -12.10 -14.58
N GLY A 70 -15.40 -12.11 -14.98
CA GLY A 70 -14.95 -12.11 -16.38
C GLY A 70 -14.90 -10.72 -17.01
N ASP A 71 -14.91 -9.65 -16.21
CA ASP A 71 -14.99 -8.27 -16.71
C ASP A 71 -13.63 -7.64 -17.05
N GLY A 72 -12.53 -8.35 -16.76
CA GLY A 72 -11.16 -7.92 -17.02
C GLY A 72 -10.65 -6.81 -16.09
N LYS A 73 -11.35 -6.51 -15.01
CA LYS A 73 -10.99 -5.50 -14.01
C LYS A 73 -10.93 -6.18 -12.64
N PHE A 74 -10.16 -5.59 -11.73
CA PHE A 74 -10.15 -6.08 -10.36
C PHE A 74 -11.28 -5.41 -9.57
N GLY A 75 -12.20 -6.23 -9.07
CA GLY A 75 -13.39 -5.82 -8.33
C GLY A 75 -13.63 -6.64 -7.07
N GLN A 76 -14.84 -6.50 -6.52
CA GLN A 76 -15.23 -7.12 -5.25
C GLN A 76 -15.36 -8.66 -5.34
N ALA A 77 -15.72 -9.17 -6.52
CA ALA A 77 -15.83 -10.60 -6.78
C ALA A 77 -14.47 -11.30 -6.83
N ASP A 78 -13.42 -10.56 -7.15
CA ASP A 78 -12.11 -11.11 -7.51
C ASP A 78 -11.21 -11.39 -6.32
N ARG A 79 -10.16 -12.18 -6.59
CA ARG A 79 -9.22 -12.61 -5.56
C ARG A 79 -7.78 -12.49 -6.06
N PRO A 80 -6.83 -11.98 -5.25
CA PRO A 80 -5.42 -12.04 -5.60
C PRO A 80 -4.96 -13.51 -5.74
N ILE A 81 -4.03 -13.77 -6.66
CA ILE A 81 -3.49 -15.13 -6.88
C ILE A 81 -2.00 -15.18 -6.57
N ALA A 82 -1.61 -16.10 -5.70
CA ALA A 82 -0.22 -16.40 -5.38
C ALA A 82 0.40 -17.42 -6.33
N GLY A 83 1.72 -17.41 -6.46
CA GLY A 83 2.49 -18.42 -7.18
C GLY A 83 2.55 -18.24 -8.70
N ILE A 84 1.83 -17.27 -9.27
CA ILE A 84 1.88 -16.94 -10.69
C ILE A 84 3.22 -16.28 -11.01
N VAL A 85 3.87 -16.72 -12.09
CA VAL A 85 5.18 -16.21 -12.49
C VAL A 85 5.01 -14.99 -13.38
N VAL A 86 5.64 -13.88 -13.00
CA VAL A 86 5.78 -12.68 -13.84
C VAL A 86 7.25 -12.56 -14.26
N ARG A 87 7.49 -12.39 -15.56
CA ARG A 87 8.82 -12.25 -16.15
C ARG A 87 9.07 -10.79 -16.50
N ALA A 88 10.25 -10.29 -16.20
CA ALA A 88 10.69 -8.95 -16.59
C ALA A 88 11.74 -9.04 -17.70
N TYR A 89 11.63 -8.13 -18.66
CA TYR A 89 12.54 -7.98 -19.79
C TYR A 89 12.97 -6.52 -19.93
N ASP A 90 14.17 -6.29 -20.44
CA ASP A 90 14.62 -4.94 -20.82
C ASP A 90 14.06 -4.52 -22.19
N GLU A 91 14.39 -3.30 -22.60
CA GLU A 91 13.95 -2.69 -23.86
C GLU A 91 14.39 -3.47 -25.10
N LYS A 92 15.48 -4.23 -25.02
CA LYS A 92 16.00 -5.06 -26.11
C LYS A 92 15.37 -6.45 -26.12
N GLY A 93 14.45 -6.73 -25.18
CA GLY A 93 13.83 -8.03 -24.99
C GLY A 93 14.69 -9.04 -24.23
N ALA A 94 15.81 -8.62 -23.62
CA ALA A 94 16.64 -9.51 -22.82
C ALA A 94 15.93 -9.82 -21.49
N PHE A 95 15.96 -11.10 -21.10
CA PHE A 95 15.36 -11.56 -19.86
C PHE A 95 16.14 -11.05 -18.65
N LEU A 96 15.43 -10.43 -17.69
CA LEU A 96 16.02 -9.88 -16.47
C LEU A 96 15.76 -10.75 -15.25
N ALA A 97 14.49 -11.14 -15.03
CA ALA A 97 14.10 -11.93 -13.86
C ALA A 97 12.73 -12.57 -14.04
N ALA A 98 12.46 -13.61 -13.25
CA ALA A 98 11.13 -14.19 -13.05
C ALA A 98 10.79 -14.19 -11.56
N VAL A 99 9.65 -13.63 -11.20
CA VAL A 99 9.21 -13.46 -9.81
C VAL A 99 7.81 -14.06 -9.65
N ARG A 100 7.60 -14.82 -8.58
CA ARG A 100 6.29 -15.36 -8.24
C ARG A 100 5.49 -14.36 -7.43
N THR A 101 4.19 -14.28 -7.71
CA THR A 101 3.26 -13.49 -6.89
C THR A 101 3.16 -14.04 -5.47
N ASN A 102 3.09 -13.14 -4.49
CA ASN A 102 2.87 -13.49 -3.09
C ASN A 102 1.38 -13.73 -2.77
N ASN A 103 1.04 -13.99 -1.50
CA ASN A 103 -0.36 -14.18 -1.06
C ASN A 103 -1.28 -12.98 -1.33
N GLY A 104 -0.70 -11.78 -1.51
CA GLY A 104 -1.43 -10.59 -1.90
C GLY A 104 -1.55 -10.42 -3.42
N GLY A 105 -1.09 -11.37 -4.25
CA GLY A 105 -1.15 -11.28 -5.71
C GLY A 105 -0.02 -10.46 -6.34
N PHE A 106 0.98 -10.02 -5.57
CA PHE A 106 2.03 -9.12 -6.07
C PHE A 106 3.33 -9.84 -6.39
N ALA A 107 3.84 -9.65 -7.60
CA ALA A 107 5.21 -9.96 -8.00
C ALA A 107 6.05 -8.68 -7.90
N ASN A 108 7.08 -8.68 -7.05
CA ASN A 108 7.85 -7.48 -6.70
C ASN A 108 9.23 -7.48 -7.36
N PHE A 109 9.54 -6.42 -8.09
CA PHE A 109 10.81 -6.20 -8.78
C PHE A 109 11.55 -5.02 -8.15
N VAL A 110 12.76 -5.26 -7.67
CA VAL A 110 13.55 -4.22 -7.02
C VAL A 110 14.08 -3.26 -8.08
N MET A 111 13.88 -1.96 -7.83
CA MET A 111 14.31 -0.85 -8.67
C MET A 111 15.36 -0.01 -7.94
N SER A 112 16.55 0.13 -8.54
CA SER A 112 17.64 0.93 -7.98
C SER A 112 18.79 1.11 -8.97
N VAL A 113 19.27 2.36 -9.15
CA VAL A 113 20.54 2.62 -9.86
C VAL A 113 21.78 2.25 -9.03
N LYS A 114 21.65 2.18 -7.70
CA LYS A 114 22.77 1.96 -6.76
C LYS A 114 22.98 0.50 -6.40
N LYS A 115 21.94 -0.34 -6.45
CA LYS A 115 22.02 -1.76 -6.06
C LYS A 115 22.30 -2.66 -7.24
N HIS A 116 23.39 -3.42 -7.15
CA HIS A 116 23.76 -4.40 -8.19
C HIS A 116 22.74 -5.53 -8.34
N ARG A 117 22.05 -5.94 -7.26
CA ARG A 117 21.02 -7.00 -7.29
C ARG A 117 19.61 -6.50 -7.65
N ALA A 118 19.44 -5.21 -7.93
CA ALA A 118 18.14 -4.73 -8.39
C ALA A 118 17.85 -5.28 -9.79
N THR A 119 16.59 -5.60 -10.08
CA THR A 119 16.17 -6.05 -11.40
C THR A 119 16.11 -4.87 -12.37
N LEU A 120 15.55 -3.75 -11.93
CA LEU A 120 15.38 -2.53 -12.73
C LEU A 120 16.48 -1.55 -12.32
N ARG A 121 17.56 -1.48 -13.11
CA ARG A 121 18.81 -0.79 -12.72
C ARG A 121 19.08 0.50 -13.46
N ALA A 122 18.45 0.70 -14.61
CA ALA A 122 18.69 1.83 -15.48
C ALA A 122 17.37 2.45 -15.93
N PRO A 123 17.39 3.73 -16.35
CA PRO A 123 16.30 4.29 -17.14
C PRO A 123 16.07 3.47 -18.41
N GLY A 124 14.86 3.53 -18.94
CA GLY A 124 14.46 2.83 -20.15
C GLY A 124 13.11 2.15 -20.03
N THR A 125 12.75 1.44 -21.09
CA THR A 125 11.49 0.71 -21.16
C THR A 125 11.67 -0.73 -20.70
N TYR A 126 10.79 -1.19 -19.84
CA TYR A 126 10.76 -2.58 -19.36
C TYR A 126 9.43 -3.22 -19.74
N ARG A 127 9.48 -4.51 -20.08
CA ARG A 127 8.28 -5.33 -20.31
C ARG A 127 8.10 -6.34 -19.19
N PHE A 128 6.90 -6.43 -18.67
CA PHE A 128 6.48 -7.44 -17.71
C PHE A 128 5.47 -8.37 -18.37
N SER A 129 5.71 -9.67 -18.31
CA SER A 129 4.90 -10.68 -18.99
C SER A 129 4.47 -11.75 -18.00
N VAL A 130 3.16 -11.97 -17.88
CA VAL A 130 2.60 -12.99 -16.98
C VAL A 130 2.69 -14.36 -17.63
N SER A 131 3.20 -15.36 -16.92
CA SER A 131 3.17 -16.75 -17.36
C SER A 131 1.83 -17.38 -17.00
N VAL A 132 0.96 -17.49 -18.00
CA VAL A 132 -0.38 -18.06 -17.84
C VAL A 132 -0.28 -19.59 -17.71
N PRO A 133 -0.82 -20.20 -16.63
CA PRO A 133 -0.89 -21.64 -16.50
C PRO A 133 -1.67 -22.28 -17.65
N LYS A 134 -1.38 -23.56 -17.95
CA LYS A 134 -2.10 -24.29 -18.99
C LYS A 134 -3.60 -24.29 -18.72
N GLY A 135 -4.40 -23.90 -19.73
CA GLY A 135 -5.86 -23.85 -19.66
C GLY A 135 -6.43 -22.56 -19.07
N TRP A 136 -5.58 -21.61 -18.66
CA TRP A 136 -6.01 -20.29 -18.20
C TRP A 136 -5.91 -19.27 -19.34
N ARG A 137 -6.61 -18.14 -19.22
CA ARG A 137 -6.55 -17.01 -20.15
C ARG A 137 -6.41 -15.71 -19.38
N VAL A 138 -5.78 -14.70 -19.98
CA VAL A 138 -5.77 -13.33 -19.45
C VAL A 138 -6.99 -12.59 -19.99
N SER A 139 -7.96 -12.30 -19.14
CA SER A 139 -9.18 -11.56 -19.51
C SER A 139 -8.94 -10.06 -19.62
N THR A 140 -7.98 -9.53 -18.87
CA THR A 140 -7.70 -8.09 -18.78
C THR A 140 -7.04 -7.51 -20.04
N GLY A 141 -6.52 -8.36 -20.93
CA GLY A 141 -5.66 -7.94 -22.05
C GLY A 141 -4.27 -7.43 -21.63
N ASN A 142 -3.94 -7.45 -20.33
CA ASN A 142 -2.69 -6.95 -19.77
C ASN A 142 -1.65 -8.05 -19.53
N GLU A 143 -1.57 -9.04 -20.43
CA GLU A 143 -0.58 -10.12 -20.31
C GLU A 143 0.85 -9.56 -20.36
N ASP A 144 1.08 -8.65 -21.29
CA ASP A 144 2.29 -7.84 -21.41
C ASP A 144 2.00 -6.40 -20.98
N GLN A 145 2.78 -5.91 -20.02
CA GLN A 145 2.73 -4.53 -19.53
C GLN A 145 4.07 -3.85 -19.74
N TRP A 146 4.03 -2.57 -20.09
CA TRP A 146 5.23 -1.76 -20.30
C TRP A 146 5.38 -0.72 -19.21
N LEU A 147 6.60 -0.50 -18.76
CA LEU A 147 6.96 0.53 -17.80
C LEU A 147 8.12 1.34 -18.35
N ARG A 148 7.94 2.65 -18.48
CA ARG A 148 9.05 3.57 -18.76
C ARG A 148 9.57 4.15 -17.46
N LEU A 149 10.88 3.97 -17.24
CA LEU A 149 11.60 4.50 -16.09
C LEU A 149 12.52 5.63 -16.52
N ASP A 150 12.43 6.75 -15.81
CA ASP A 150 13.29 7.91 -15.96
C ASP A 150 14.31 7.99 -14.82
N SER A 151 15.47 8.57 -15.10
CA SER A 151 16.44 8.95 -14.07
C SER A 151 15.88 10.11 -13.26
N VAL A 152 15.77 9.93 -11.95
CA VAL A 152 15.35 10.98 -11.02
C VAL A 152 16.40 11.12 -9.92
N PRO A 153 17.36 12.04 -10.08
CA PRO A 153 18.33 12.36 -9.04
C PRO A 153 17.63 12.73 -7.74
N GLY A 154 18.09 12.16 -6.61
CA GLY A 154 17.49 12.39 -5.29
C GLY A 154 16.30 11.48 -4.97
N ALA A 155 15.69 10.80 -5.94
CA ALA A 155 14.68 9.77 -5.65
C ALA A 155 15.32 8.59 -4.86
N PRO A 156 14.55 7.91 -3.98
CA PRO A 156 15.08 6.79 -3.18
C PRO A 156 15.77 5.69 -4.01
N SER A 157 15.25 5.36 -5.19
CA SER A 157 15.81 4.40 -6.15
C SER A 157 16.77 5.03 -7.17
N GLY A 158 16.76 6.36 -7.31
CA GLY A 158 17.32 7.08 -8.45
C GLY A 158 16.51 6.91 -9.76
N LEU A 159 15.35 6.26 -9.71
CA LEU A 159 14.47 5.99 -10.85
C LEU A 159 13.01 6.27 -10.48
N ALA A 160 12.23 6.80 -11.39
CA ALA A 160 10.77 6.90 -11.26
C ALA A 160 10.08 6.49 -12.56
N GLY A 161 8.87 5.95 -12.44
CA GLY A 161 8.00 5.73 -13.60
C GLY A 161 7.54 7.06 -14.18
N GLU A 162 7.26 7.09 -15.48
CA GLU A 162 6.86 8.31 -16.18
C GLU A 162 5.59 8.95 -15.60
N ASP A 163 4.61 8.12 -15.23
CA ASP A 163 3.34 8.56 -14.62
C ASP A 163 3.45 8.79 -13.10
N LEU A 164 4.60 8.49 -12.50
CA LEU A 164 4.82 8.75 -11.09
C LEU A 164 5.23 10.21 -10.90
N PRO A 165 4.80 10.86 -9.80
CA PRO A 165 5.31 12.16 -9.42
C PRO A 165 6.83 12.11 -9.34
N LYS A 166 7.50 12.74 -10.32
CA LYS A 166 8.96 12.82 -10.40
C LYS A 166 9.55 13.65 -9.26
N CYS A 167 8.72 14.49 -8.65
CA CYS A 167 8.99 15.15 -7.37
C CYS A 167 8.36 14.30 -6.25
N GLY A 168 9.17 13.83 -5.30
CA GLY A 168 8.63 13.21 -4.09
C GLY A 168 7.75 14.19 -3.30
N ALA A 169 7.01 13.69 -2.32
CA ALA A 169 6.29 14.50 -1.33
C ALA A 169 7.23 15.34 -0.41
N SER A 170 8.50 15.48 -0.76
CA SER A 170 9.42 16.44 -0.18
C SER A 170 9.21 17.79 -0.87
N THR A 171 8.80 18.77 -0.09
CA THR A 171 8.69 20.20 -0.42
C THR A 171 9.73 20.68 -1.43
N GLY A 172 9.25 21.20 -2.57
CA GLY A 172 10.03 21.99 -3.52
C GLY A 172 10.11 21.39 -4.92
N CYS A 173 9.11 21.67 -5.76
CA CYS A 173 9.34 21.73 -7.21
C CYS A 173 8.97 23.15 -7.67
N PRO A 174 9.85 23.85 -8.42
CA PRO A 174 9.43 25.03 -9.16
C PRO A 174 8.36 24.61 -10.15
N ARG A 175 7.28 25.39 -10.25
CA ARG A 175 6.27 25.19 -11.30
C ARG A 175 6.99 25.11 -12.64
N SER A 176 6.91 23.97 -13.33
CA SER A 176 7.13 23.97 -14.77
C SER A 176 6.00 24.79 -15.36
N GLY A 177 6.27 26.07 -15.61
CA GLY A 177 5.39 26.91 -16.40
C GLY A 177 5.17 26.22 -17.74
N ARG A 178 3.94 25.77 -17.95
CA ARG A 178 3.44 25.49 -19.29
C ARG A 178 3.22 26.88 -19.88
N GLY A 179 4.16 27.33 -20.71
CA GLY A 179 3.95 28.48 -21.56
C GLY A 179 2.94 28.08 -22.61
N ASP A 180 1.76 28.67 -22.52
CA ASP A 180 0.87 28.95 -23.64
C ASP A 180 0.84 30.47 -23.80
#